data_AF-A0A3D0ZSM6-F1
#
_entry.id   AF-A0A3D0ZSM6-F1
#
_cell.length_a   1.000
_cell.length_b   1.000
_cell.length_c   1.000
_cell.angle_alpha   90.00
_cell.angle_beta   90.00
_cell.angle_gamma   90.00
#
_symmetry.space_group_name_H-M   'P 1'
#
loop_
_entity.id
_entity.type
_entity.pdbx_description
1 polymer ?
#
loop_
_entity_poly.entity_id
_entity_poly.type
_entity_poly.pdbx_seq_one_letter_code
_entity_poly.pdbx_strand_id
1 'polypeptide(L)'
;MSRLPVIVGFGGVNPAGRSSLHHAYRRMIIDRLNDDARDRTFASLAALMNMSSPTTNKTVQAQILEHTLIRRLENNLFDANKIPIHKKASIRGKENSISFKIRSNQLPENIPETWQIEHIADRTADVTVTGDLEVFFKDTRCSRVLAAGQLPTGFDPEAMYQSRNHPRGL
;
A
#
# COMPACT_ATOMS: atom_id res chain seq x y z
N MET A 1 -8.45 49.72 0.26
CA MET A 1 -7.47 49.16 -0.70
C MET A 1 -7.25 47.69 -0.36
N SER A 2 -7.60 46.76 -1.23
CA SER A 2 -7.32 45.32 -1.04
C SER A 2 -5.95 44.97 -1.62
N ARG A 3 -5.22 44.07 -0.96
CA ARG A 3 -3.89 43.60 -1.44
C ARG A 3 -4.09 42.57 -2.55
N LEU A 4 -3.28 42.65 -3.62
CA LEU A 4 -3.26 41.66 -4.70
C LEU A 4 -2.48 40.41 -4.25
N PRO A 5 -3.09 39.21 -4.26
CA PRO A 5 -2.36 37.98 -4.02
C PRO A 5 -1.40 37.68 -5.17
N VAL A 6 -0.14 37.37 -4.85
CA VAL A 6 0.90 37.00 -5.82
C VAL A 6 1.54 35.68 -5.44
N ILE A 7 1.90 34.87 -6.43
CA ILE A 7 2.59 33.58 -6.21
C ILE A 7 4.10 33.86 -6.13
N VAL A 8 4.65 33.78 -4.92
CA VAL A 8 6.09 33.98 -4.66
C VAL A 8 6.86 32.65 -4.51
N GLY A 9 6.16 31.52 -4.49
CA GLY A 9 6.75 30.20 -4.40
C GLY A 9 5.69 29.11 -4.48
N PHE A 10 6.10 27.92 -4.92
CA PHE A 10 5.26 26.73 -4.96
C PHE A 10 6.13 25.47 -4.85
N GLY A 11 5.55 24.40 -4.29
CA GLY A 11 6.27 23.16 -4.02
C GLY A 11 5.32 21.99 -3.77
N GLY A 12 5.88 20.80 -3.68
CA GLY A 12 5.15 19.54 -3.53
C GLY A 12 5.82 18.41 -4.31
N VAL A 13 5.37 17.19 -4.09
CA VAL A 13 5.81 16.01 -4.86
C VAL A 13 4.56 15.25 -5.31
N ASN A 14 4.50 14.90 -6.58
CA ASN A 14 3.42 14.11 -7.15
C ASN A 14 4.04 13.00 -8.05
N PRO A 15 3.25 12.22 -8.81
CA PRO A 15 3.79 11.17 -9.68
C PRO A 15 4.80 11.63 -10.73
N ALA A 16 4.79 12.91 -11.11
CA ALA A 16 5.76 13.51 -12.03
C ALA A 16 7.03 14.02 -11.32
N GLY A 17 7.11 13.90 -9.99
CA GLY A 17 8.25 14.34 -9.18
C GLY A 17 8.02 15.66 -8.45
N ARG A 18 9.11 16.38 -8.18
CA ARG A 18 9.11 17.65 -7.45
C ARG A 18 8.44 18.76 -8.27
N SER A 19 7.51 19.50 -7.68
CA SER A 19 6.82 20.59 -8.38
C SER A 19 7.67 21.86 -8.50
N SER A 20 8.45 22.20 -7.47
CA SER A 20 9.30 23.39 -7.46
C SER A 20 10.30 23.40 -8.62
N LEU A 21 10.66 24.60 -9.10
CA LEU A 21 11.50 24.80 -10.29
C LEU A 21 10.97 24.10 -11.56
N HIS A 22 9.67 23.80 -11.59
CA HIS A 22 8.94 23.18 -12.70
C HIS A 22 9.41 21.77 -13.07
N HIS A 23 10.09 21.02 -12.19
CA HIS A 23 10.57 19.67 -12.52
C HIS A 23 9.43 18.71 -12.90
N ALA A 24 8.33 18.69 -12.13
CA ALA A 24 7.16 17.88 -12.42
C ALA A 24 6.52 18.24 -13.77
N TYR A 25 6.42 19.55 -14.07
CA TYR A 25 5.94 20.01 -15.37
C TYR A 25 6.84 19.52 -16.52
N ARG A 26 8.16 19.69 -16.36
CA ARG A 26 9.15 19.22 -17.34
C ARG A 26 9.08 17.72 -17.57
N ARG A 27 8.83 16.91 -16.53
CA ARG A 27 8.63 15.46 -16.68
C ARG A 27 7.42 15.13 -17.56
N MET A 28 6.35 15.91 -17.50
CA MET A 28 5.16 15.68 -18.35
C MET A 28 5.41 15.99 -19.83
N ILE A 29 6.31 16.92 -20.13
CA ILE A 29 6.64 17.35 -21.50
C ILE A 29 8.08 16.98 -21.90
N ILE A 30 8.61 15.90 -21.31
CA ILE A 30 10.04 15.55 -21.37
C ILE A 30 10.59 15.48 -22.81
N ASP A 31 9.76 15.04 -23.75
CA ASP A 31 10.10 14.88 -25.17
C ASP A 31 10.15 16.20 -25.95
N ARG A 32 9.71 17.30 -25.34
CA ARG A 32 9.71 18.66 -25.94
C ARG A 32 10.80 19.56 -25.35
N LEU A 33 11.58 19.05 -24.40
CA LEU A 33 12.65 19.81 -23.78
C LEU A 33 13.93 19.75 -24.62
N ASN A 34 14.71 20.83 -24.56
CA ASN A 34 16.11 20.78 -24.98
C ASN A 34 16.92 19.87 -24.03
N ASP A 35 18.12 19.51 -24.46
CA ASP A 35 18.96 18.53 -23.75
C ASP A 35 19.26 18.96 -22.31
N ASP A 36 19.63 20.22 -22.10
CA ASP A 36 19.97 20.76 -20.78
C ASP A 36 18.78 20.73 -19.79
N ALA A 37 17.58 21.13 -20.22
CA ALA A 37 16.39 21.05 -19.36
C ALA A 37 15.96 19.61 -19.10
N ARG A 38 16.14 18.72 -20.08
CA ARG A 38 15.84 17.29 -19.97
C ARG A 38 16.78 16.61 -18.99
N ASP A 39 18.08 16.87 -19.09
CA ASP A 39 19.11 16.29 -18.23
C ASP A 39 18.95 16.75 -16.77
N ARG A 40 18.66 18.04 -16.54
CA ARG A 40 18.31 18.55 -15.20
C ARG A 40 17.05 17.88 -14.62
N THR A 41 16.08 17.55 -15.46
CA THR A 41 14.84 16.89 -15.02
C THR A 41 15.13 15.44 -14.64
N PHE A 42 15.89 14.71 -15.44
CA PHE A 42 16.32 13.36 -15.09
C PHE A 42 17.19 13.33 -13.84
N ALA A 43 18.13 14.27 -13.67
CA ALA A 43 18.95 14.37 -12.46
C ALA A 43 18.09 14.59 -11.21
N SER A 44 17.10 15.50 -11.27
CA SER A 44 16.18 15.71 -10.15
C SER A 44 15.34 14.48 -9.83
N LEU A 45 14.91 13.71 -10.84
CA LEU A 45 14.14 12.49 -10.64
C LEU A 45 15.01 11.37 -10.08
N ALA A 46 16.20 11.14 -10.63
CA ALA A 46 17.14 10.14 -10.14
C ALA A 46 17.49 10.36 -8.66
N ALA A 47 17.74 11.62 -8.26
CA ALA A 47 17.98 11.97 -6.86
C ALA A 47 16.76 11.67 -5.98
N LEU A 48 15.55 12.01 -6.45
CA LEU A 48 14.31 11.75 -5.73
C LEU A 48 13.99 10.25 -5.60
N MET A 49 14.34 9.48 -6.63
CA MET A 49 14.16 8.03 -6.73
C MET A 49 15.29 7.22 -6.07
N ASN A 50 16.23 7.88 -5.40
CA ASN A 50 17.40 7.27 -4.75
C ASN A 50 18.24 6.39 -5.71
N MET A 51 18.41 6.82 -6.96
CA MET A 51 19.23 6.12 -7.96
C MET A 51 20.67 6.62 -7.96
N SER A 52 21.64 5.69 -7.88
CA SER A 52 23.08 6.01 -7.87
C SER A 52 23.72 6.06 -9.26
N SER A 53 23.03 5.56 -10.29
CA SER A 53 23.57 5.47 -11.65
C SER A 53 23.49 6.81 -12.39
N PRO A 54 24.47 7.12 -13.28
CA PRO A 54 24.45 8.37 -14.05
C PRO A 54 23.22 8.47 -14.96
N THR A 55 22.55 9.62 -14.94
CA THR A 55 21.37 9.89 -15.79
C THR A 55 21.70 10.11 -17.26
N THR A 56 22.99 10.16 -17.63
CA THR A 56 23.45 10.11 -19.02
C THR A 56 23.19 8.74 -19.66
N ASN A 57 23.05 7.68 -18.84
CA ASN A 57 22.72 6.36 -19.31
C ASN A 57 21.24 6.27 -19.73
N LYS A 58 21.00 5.90 -21.00
CA LYS A 58 19.65 5.76 -21.56
C LYS A 58 18.80 4.70 -20.85
N THR A 59 19.40 3.64 -20.31
CA THR A 59 18.69 2.64 -19.51
C THR A 59 18.16 3.24 -18.22
N VAL A 60 18.94 4.10 -17.56
CA VAL A 60 18.51 4.83 -16.35
C VAL A 60 17.37 5.79 -16.67
N GLN A 61 17.47 6.53 -17.79
CA GLN A 61 16.38 7.39 -18.26
C GLN A 61 15.10 6.59 -18.50
N ALA A 62 15.18 5.44 -19.17
CA ALA A 62 14.03 4.57 -19.41
C ALA A 62 13.39 4.09 -18.10
N GLN A 63 14.19 3.65 -17.12
CA GLN A 63 13.69 3.27 -15.80
C GLN A 63 12.98 4.43 -15.10
N ILE A 64 13.53 5.63 -15.13
CA ILE A 64 12.87 6.82 -14.56
C ILE A 64 11.52 7.06 -15.23
N LEU A 65 11.45 6.95 -16.56
CA LEU A 65 10.20 7.15 -17.30
C LEU A 65 9.13 6.10 -16.94
N GLU A 66 9.53 4.83 -16.82
CA GLU A 66 8.66 3.70 -16.47
C GLU A 66 8.11 3.82 -15.04
N HIS A 67 8.90 4.37 -14.12
CA HIS A 67 8.58 4.45 -12.69
C HIS A 67 8.09 5.84 -12.22
N THR A 68 7.54 6.63 -13.15
CA THR A 68 6.92 7.94 -12.88
C THR A 68 5.57 8.04 -13.60
N LEU A 69 4.79 9.09 -13.28
CA LEU A 69 3.42 9.29 -13.77
C LEU A 69 2.44 8.16 -13.36
N ILE A 70 1.33 8.06 -14.09
CA ILE A 70 0.34 7.00 -13.92
C ILE A 70 0.93 5.70 -14.49
N ARG A 71 0.96 4.67 -13.66
CA ARG A 71 1.49 3.35 -14.02
C ARG A 71 0.79 2.27 -13.20
N ARG A 72 1.13 1.01 -13.48
CA ARG A 72 0.64 -0.13 -12.69
C ARG A 72 1.01 0.07 -11.21
N LEU A 73 0.09 -0.28 -10.31
CA LEU A 73 0.34 -0.29 -8.87
C LEU A 73 1.55 -1.17 -8.56
N GLU A 74 2.52 -0.59 -7.88
CA GLU A 74 3.69 -1.30 -7.40
C GLU A 74 3.38 -1.92 -6.03
N ASN A 75 4.24 -2.83 -5.59
CA ASN A 75 4.06 -3.51 -4.31
C ASN A 75 4.66 -2.73 -3.12
N ASN A 76 4.92 -1.43 -3.30
CA ASN A 76 5.58 -0.57 -2.31
C ASN A 76 4.66 -0.19 -1.14
N LEU A 77 3.34 -0.10 -1.38
CA LEU A 77 2.34 0.17 -0.34
C LEU A 77 1.50 -1.07 0.01
N PHE A 78 1.11 -1.84 -1.01
CA PHE A 78 0.38 -3.10 -0.87
C PHE A 78 0.45 -3.90 -2.18
N ASP A 79 0.23 -5.21 -2.14
CA ASP A 79 0.09 -6.02 -3.36
C ASP A 79 -1.36 -5.95 -3.87
N ALA A 80 -1.56 -5.24 -4.97
CA ALA A 80 -2.87 -5.07 -5.57
C ALA A 80 -3.50 -6.39 -6.08
N ASN A 81 -2.72 -7.46 -6.26
CA ASN A 81 -3.21 -8.77 -6.68
C ASN A 81 -3.57 -9.67 -5.49
N LYS A 82 -3.15 -9.31 -4.27
CA LYS A 82 -3.30 -10.13 -3.06
C LYS A 82 -3.80 -9.30 -1.88
N ILE A 83 -4.87 -8.54 -2.08
CA ILE A 83 -5.50 -7.75 -1.01
C ILE A 83 -6.11 -8.71 0.02
N PRO A 84 -5.68 -8.68 1.29
CA PRO A 84 -6.20 -9.56 2.33
C PRO A 84 -7.69 -9.32 2.58
N ILE A 85 -8.46 -10.40 2.66
CA ILE A 85 -9.87 -10.39 3.03
C ILE A 85 -10.18 -11.58 3.92
N HIS A 86 -11.34 -11.52 4.57
CA HIS A 86 -11.92 -12.66 5.26
C HIS A 86 -13.20 -13.07 4.55
N LYS A 87 -13.28 -14.33 4.12
CA LYS A 87 -14.50 -14.91 3.57
C LYS A 87 -15.30 -15.54 4.70
N LYS A 88 -16.53 -15.05 4.90
CA LYS A 88 -17.49 -15.68 5.80
C LYS A 88 -17.86 -17.06 5.24
N ALA A 89 -17.83 -18.07 6.08
CA ALA A 89 -18.26 -19.41 5.76
C ALA A 89 -19.04 -20.03 6.92
N SER A 90 -19.92 -20.96 6.59
CA SER A 90 -20.58 -21.84 7.54
C SER A 90 -20.04 -23.24 7.34
N ILE A 91 -19.45 -23.83 8.39
CA ILE A 91 -18.94 -25.19 8.39
C ILE A 91 -19.97 -26.07 9.06
N ARG A 92 -20.36 -27.16 8.39
CA ARG A 92 -21.14 -28.25 8.98
C ARG A 92 -20.27 -29.48 9.13
N GLY A 93 -20.24 -30.05 10.33
CA GLY A 93 -19.54 -31.31 10.60
C GLY A 93 -20.17 -32.46 9.83
N LYS A 94 -19.35 -33.40 9.33
CA LYS A 94 -19.85 -34.59 8.60
C LYS A 94 -20.76 -35.48 9.46
N GLU A 95 -20.49 -35.52 10.77
CA GLU A 95 -21.27 -36.27 11.77
C GLU A 95 -22.16 -35.33 12.60
N ASN A 96 -22.56 -34.19 12.04
CA ASN A 96 -23.32 -33.12 12.71
C ASN A 96 -22.64 -32.53 13.96
N SER A 97 -21.33 -32.76 14.14
CA SER A 97 -20.52 -32.14 15.18
C SER A 97 -19.17 -31.70 14.63
N ILE A 98 -18.63 -30.63 15.21
CA ILE A 98 -17.28 -30.14 14.93
C ILE A 98 -16.55 -30.02 16.26
N SER A 99 -15.42 -30.72 16.42
CA SER A 99 -14.60 -30.63 17.62
C SER A 99 -13.23 -30.03 17.31
N PHE A 100 -12.79 -29.09 18.13
CA PHE A 100 -11.49 -28.45 18.01
C PHE A 100 -10.94 -27.97 19.37
N LYS A 101 -9.62 -27.76 19.43
CA LYS A 101 -8.93 -27.21 20.61
C LYS A 101 -8.65 -25.74 20.42
N ILE A 102 -8.87 -24.94 21.46
CA ILE A 102 -8.59 -23.49 21.43
C ILE A 102 -8.05 -23.01 22.78
N ARG A 103 -7.28 -21.91 22.78
CA ARG A 103 -6.91 -21.25 24.02
C ARG A 103 -8.13 -20.58 24.63
N SER A 104 -8.29 -20.67 25.95
CA SER A 104 -9.48 -20.13 26.62
C SER A 104 -9.64 -18.62 26.44
N ASN A 105 -8.56 -17.86 26.19
CA ASN A 105 -8.62 -16.43 25.92
C ASN A 105 -9.00 -16.06 24.47
N GLN A 106 -9.16 -17.04 23.59
CA GLN A 106 -9.65 -16.87 22.21
C GLN A 106 -11.10 -17.35 22.05
N LEU A 107 -11.70 -17.88 23.12
CA LEU A 107 -13.12 -18.17 23.13
C LEU A 107 -13.94 -16.87 23.04
N PRO A 108 -15.11 -16.89 22.40
CA PRO A 108 -16.04 -15.76 22.44
C PRO A 108 -16.44 -15.44 23.88
N GLU A 109 -16.63 -14.15 24.19
CA GLU A 109 -17.18 -13.74 25.49
C GLU A 109 -18.64 -14.23 25.66
N ASN A 110 -19.40 -14.25 24.57
CA ASN A 110 -20.75 -14.81 24.52
C ASN A 110 -20.72 -16.14 23.76
N ILE A 111 -20.66 -17.24 24.51
CA ILE A 111 -20.60 -18.60 23.96
C ILE A 111 -21.99 -18.96 23.37
N PRO A 112 -22.07 -19.37 22.10
CA PRO A 112 -23.33 -19.84 21.52
C PRO A 112 -23.89 -21.07 22.24
N GLU A 113 -25.21 -21.20 22.33
CA GLU A 113 -25.87 -22.35 22.97
C GLU A 113 -25.53 -23.70 22.31
N THR A 114 -25.13 -23.68 21.03
CA THR A 114 -24.70 -24.85 20.27
C THR A 114 -23.28 -25.32 20.60
N TRP A 115 -22.56 -24.63 21.50
CA TRP A 115 -21.19 -24.97 21.85
C TRP A 115 -21.14 -25.65 23.22
N GLN A 116 -20.47 -26.80 23.26
CA GLN A 116 -20.08 -27.49 24.48
C GLN A 116 -18.60 -27.28 24.69
N ILE A 117 -18.21 -26.79 25.87
CA ILE A 117 -16.82 -26.42 26.18
C ILE A 117 -16.36 -27.20 27.40
N GLU A 118 -15.26 -27.93 27.24
CA GLU A 118 -14.55 -28.61 28.31
C GLU A 118 -13.18 -27.95 28.52
N HIS A 119 -12.98 -27.35 29.69
CA HIS A 119 -11.70 -26.74 30.04
C HIS A 119 -10.68 -27.80 30.43
N ILE A 120 -9.49 -27.73 29.82
CA ILE A 120 -8.38 -28.68 30.01
C ILE A 120 -7.19 -27.92 30.61
N ALA A 121 -6.15 -28.67 31.01
CA ALA A 121 -4.87 -28.12 31.43
C ALA A 121 -4.30 -27.07 30.45
N ASP A 122 -3.42 -26.21 30.97
CA ASP A 122 -2.69 -25.19 30.20
C ASP A 122 -3.54 -24.11 29.52
N ARG A 123 -4.67 -23.73 30.15
CA ARG A 123 -5.58 -22.66 29.64
C ARG A 123 -6.08 -22.96 28.22
N THR A 124 -6.29 -24.23 27.94
CA THR A 124 -6.91 -24.71 26.71
C THR A 124 -8.31 -25.23 27.01
N ALA A 125 -9.16 -25.25 25.99
CA ALA A 125 -10.47 -25.87 26.06
C ALA A 125 -10.70 -26.70 24.81
N ASP A 126 -11.31 -27.88 24.99
CA ASP A 126 -11.89 -28.66 23.92
C ASP A 126 -13.31 -28.17 23.69
N VAL A 127 -13.60 -27.74 22.47
CA VAL A 127 -14.91 -27.23 22.07
C VAL A 127 -15.55 -28.23 21.13
N THR A 128 -16.80 -28.56 21.37
CA THR A 128 -17.65 -29.35 20.48
C THR A 128 -18.87 -28.52 20.08
N VAL A 129 -19.05 -28.31 18.78
CA VAL A 129 -20.16 -27.52 18.23
C VAL A 129 -21.20 -28.47 17.65
N THR A 130 -22.42 -28.41 18.17
CA THR A 130 -23.59 -29.17 17.70
C THR A 130 -24.42 -28.30 16.76
N GLY A 131 -23.96 -28.18 15.52
CA GLY A 131 -24.61 -27.37 14.49
C GLY A 131 -23.63 -26.77 13.49
N ASP A 132 -24.02 -25.63 12.91
CA ASP A 132 -23.21 -24.90 11.96
C ASP A 132 -22.25 -23.95 12.69
N LEU A 133 -20.96 -24.04 12.36
CA LEU A 133 -19.92 -23.17 12.87
C LEU A 133 -19.65 -22.05 11.84
N GLU A 134 -20.00 -20.82 12.20
CA GLU A 134 -19.63 -19.66 11.39
C GLU A 134 -18.16 -19.29 11.61
N VAL A 135 -17.39 -19.21 10.53
CA VAL A 135 -15.97 -18.83 10.57
C VAL A 135 -15.66 -17.78 9.52
N PHE A 136 -14.49 -17.15 9.71
CA PHE A 136 -13.86 -16.30 8.71
C PHE A 136 -12.57 -16.96 8.23
N PHE A 137 -12.55 -17.37 6.97
CA PHE A 137 -11.33 -17.86 6.33
C PHE A 137 -10.49 -16.70 5.82
N LYS A 138 -9.19 -16.72 6.15
CA LYS A 138 -8.20 -15.84 5.53
C LYS A 138 -8.11 -16.15 4.04
N ASP A 139 -8.27 -15.12 3.23
CA ASP A 139 -8.19 -15.22 1.78
C ASP A 139 -7.60 -13.92 1.21
N THR A 140 -7.39 -13.87 -0.10
CA THR A 140 -6.96 -12.69 -0.82
C THR A 140 -7.84 -12.46 -2.05
N ARG A 141 -7.92 -11.21 -2.50
CA ARG A 141 -8.53 -10.87 -3.78
C ARG A 141 -7.63 -9.96 -4.60
N CYS A 142 -7.81 -10.01 -5.91
CA CYS A 142 -7.25 -9.00 -6.79
C CYS A 142 -8.08 -7.71 -6.76
N SER A 143 -7.41 -6.57 -6.82
CA SER A 143 -8.03 -5.26 -7.00
C SER A 143 -8.71 -5.18 -8.37
N ARG A 144 -9.83 -4.45 -8.44
CA ARG A 144 -10.45 -4.09 -9.72
C ARG A 144 -9.70 -2.98 -10.45
N VAL A 145 -8.88 -2.22 -9.72
CA VAL A 145 -8.06 -1.12 -10.23
C VAL A 145 -6.59 -1.46 -9.99
N LEU A 146 -5.81 -1.50 -11.07
CA LEU A 146 -4.41 -1.92 -11.06
C LEU A 146 -3.43 -0.81 -11.45
N ALA A 147 -3.91 0.43 -11.64
CA ALA A 147 -3.07 1.57 -11.99
C ALA A 147 -3.46 2.81 -11.20
N ALA A 148 -2.47 3.61 -10.84
CA ALA A 148 -2.65 4.89 -10.17
C ALA A 148 -1.46 5.82 -10.43
N GLY A 149 -1.65 7.11 -10.15
CA GLY A 149 -0.54 8.04 -10.00
C GLY A 149 0.17 7.77 -8.67
N GLN A 150 1.36 7.19 -8.73
CA GLN A 150 2.18 6.91 -7.55
C GLN A 150 3.39 7.84 -7.57
N LEU A 151 3.88 8.27 -6.40
CA LEU A 151 5.14 9.01 -6.30
C LEU A 151 6.26 8.24 -7.05
N PRO A 152 7.29 8.94 -7.55
CA PRO A 152 8.41 8.29 -8.24
C PRO A 152 8.98 7.16 -7.39
N THR A 153 9.16 5.99 -7.99
CA THR A 153 9.61 4.79 -7.27
C THR A 153 10.94 5.04 -6.58
N GLY A 154 11.07 4.57 -5.35
CA GLY A 154 12.24 4.82 -4.50
C GLY A 154 12.16 6.09 -3.65
N PHE A 155 11.25 7.03 -3.96
CA PHE A 155 11.02 8.17 -3.07
C PHE A 155 10.31 7.74 -1.79
N ASP A 156 10.98 7.96 -0.66
CA ASP A 156 10.46 7.69 0.68
C ASP A 156 10.32 8.98 1.49
N PRO A 157 9.09 9.54 1.61
CA PRO A 157 8.83 10.71 2.45
C PRO A 157 9.12 10.48 3.94
N GLU A 158 9.04 9.24 4.42
CA GLU A 158 9.19 8.90 5.84
C GLU A 158 10.66 9.02 6.27
N ALA A 159 11.60 8.78 5.36
CA ALA A 159 13.02 8.99 5.59
C ALA A 159 13.41 10.47 5.74
N MET A 160 12.52 11.42 5.38
CA MET A 160 12.85 12.85 5.34
C MET A 160 12.62 13.56 6.68
N TYR A 161 11.92 12.95 7.64
CA TYR A 161 11.65 13.51 8.97
C TYR A 161 11.16 12.43 9.95
N GLN A 162 11.01 12.74 11.24
CA GLN A 162 10.47 11.77 12.22
C GLN A 162 8.95 11.59 12.07
N SER A 163 8.53 10.76 11.11
CA SER A 163 7.12 10.56 10.72
C SER A 163 6.37 9.49 11.52
N ARG A 164 6.81 9.15 12.74
CA ARG A 164 6.21 8.06 13.54
C ARG A 164 4.73 8.34 13.79
N ASN A 165 3.87 7.38 13.46
CA ASN A 165 2.40 7.46 13.58
C ASN A 165 1.74 8.54 12.71
N HIS A 166 2.46 9.15 11.76
CA HIS A 166 1.85 10.09 10.82
C HIS A 166 1.25 9.30 9.64
N PRO A 167 -0.05 9.46 9.34
CA PRO A 167 -0.61 8.87 8.14
C PRO A 167 0.05 9.49 6.90
N ARG A 168 0.19 8.71 5.84
CA ARG A 168 0.68 9.22 4.55
C ARG A 168 -0.38 10.17 3.98
N GLY A 169 -0.05 11.46 3.91
CA GLY A 169 -1.02 12.54 3.65
C GLY A 169 -1.58 12.69 2.23
N LEU A 170 -1.29 11.74 1.32
CA LEU A 170 -1.62 11.76 -0.13
C LEU A 170 -1.47 13.14 -0.81
#